data_AF-A0A268P577-F1
#
_entry.id   AF-A0A268P577-F1
#
_cell.length_a   1.000
_cell.length_b   1.000
_cell.length_c   1.000
_cell.angle_alpha   90.00
_cell.angle_beta   90.00
_cell.angle_gamma   90.00
#
_symmetry.space_group_name_H-M   'P 1'
#
loop_
_entity.id
_entity.type
_entity.pdbx_description
1 polymer ?
#
loop_
_entity_poly.entity_id
_entity_poly.type
_entity_poly.pdbx_seq_one_letter_code
_entity_poly.pdbx_strand_id
1 'polypeptide(L)' 'MSVSVKDAQVTILVEINGQVHLTAMEKEKYEAVTFLAKNSVVGVIPTGKSQAELNEFLGYRG' A
#
# COMPACT_ATOMS: atom_id res chain seq x y z
N MET A 1 -11.53 -6.00 -18.69
CA MET A 1 -10.24 -6.24 -18.00
C MET A 1 -10.55 -6.49 -16.54
N SER A 2 -10.29 -7.69 -16.02
CA SER A 2 -10.40 -7.95 -14.58
C SER A 2 -9.19 -7.34 -13.89
N VAL A 3 -9.44 -6.46 -12.92
CA VAL A 3 -8.40 -5.93 -12.04
C VAL A 3 -7.93 -7.07 -11.14
N SER A 4 -6.67 -7.51 -11.31
CA SER A 4 -6.05 -8.49 -10.42
C SER A 4 -5.26 -7.78 -9.33
N VAL A 5 -5.78 -7.82 -8.10
CA VAL A 5 -5.14 -7.25 -6.89
C VAL A 5 -4.60 -8.35 -5.96
N LYS A 6 -4.44 -9.58 -6.47
CA LYS A 6 -3.98 -10.74 -5.68
C LYS A 6 -2.69 -10.43 -4.94
N ASP A 7 -1.72 -9.86 -5.64
CA ASP A 7 -0.38 -9.57 -5.11
C ASP A 7 -0.24 -8.13 -4.57
N ALA A 8 -1.34 -7.37 -4.48
CA ALA A 8 -1.29 -6.02 -3.92
C ALA A 8 -1.02 -6.05 -2.40
N GLN A 9 -0.21 -5.11 -1.93
CA GLN A 9 0.04 -4.87 -0.50
C GLN A 9 -0.73 -3.64 -0.03
N VAL A 10 -1.26 -3.70 1.19
CA VAL A 10 -1.92 -2.55 1.83
C VAL A 10 -1.05 -2.08 2.98
N THR A 11 -0.65 -0.82 2.94
CA THR A 11 0.19 -0.20 3.97
C THR A 11 -0.45 1.10 4.40
N ILE A 12 -0.50 1.34 5.71
CA ILE A 12 -0.98 2.61 6.26
C ILE A 12 0.26 3.47 6.56
N LEU A 13 0.20 4.71 6.06
CA LEU A 13 1.17 5.75 6.35
C LEU A 13 0.54 6.73 7.34
N VAL A 14 1.25 7.05 8.43
CA VAL A 14 0.80 7.99 9.45
C VAL A 14 1.80 9.12 9.57
N GLU A 15 1.33 10.36 9.55
CA GLU A 15 2.16 11.52 9.85
C GLU A 15 2.20 11.76 11.36
N ILE A 16 3.41 11.85 11.91
CA ILE A 16 3.67 12.22 13.30
C ILE A 16 4.78 13.26 13.29
N ASN A 17 4.50 14.46 13.80
CA ASN A 17 5.45 15.58 13.85
C ASN A 17 6.09 15.92 12.48
N GLY A 18 5.30 15.93 11.41
CA GLY A 18 5.78 16.23 10.06
C GLY A 18 6.60 15.10 9.39
N GLN A 19 6.68 13.93 10.01
CA GLN A 19 7.37 12.76 9.44
C GLN A 19 6.37 11.63 9.13
N VAL A 20 6.51 11.01 7.97
CA VAL A 20 5.68 9.90 7.52
C VAL A 20 6.24 8.58 8.04
N HIS A 21 5.41 7.80 8.72
CA HIS A 21 5.76 6.52 9.33
C HIS A 21 4.96 5.38 8.72
N LEU A 22 5.58 4.21 8.63
CA LEU A 22 4.92 2.95 8.34
C LEU A 22 4.29 2.39 9.63
N THR A 23 3.08 1.86 9.54
CA THR A 23 2.45 1.18 10.68
C THR A 23 2.77 -0.32 10.68
N ALA A 24 3.13 -0.85 11.85
CA ALA A 24 3.11 -2.29 12.09
C ALA A 24 1.74 -2.72 12.65
N MET A 25 1.26 -3.89 12.23
CA MET A 25 -0.01 -4.46 12.68
C MET A 25 0.17 -5.94 13.03
N GLU A 26 -0.65 -6.45 13.95
CA GLU A 26 -0.80 -7.89 14.13
C GLU A 26 -1.31 -8.53 12.82
N LYS A 27 -0.84 -9.74 12.53
CA LYS A 27 -1.10 -10.45 11.27
C LYS A 27 -2.59 -10.53 10.93
N GLU A 28 -3.43 -10.91 11.89
CA GLU A 28 -4.87 -11.08 11.69
C GLU A 28 -5.57 -9.77 11.32
N LYS A 29 -5.18 -8.67 11.97
CA LYS A 29 -5.70 -7.32 11.67
C LYS A 29 -5.25 -6.86 10.28
N TYR A 30 -3.99 -7.11 9.93
CA TYR A 30 -3.44 -6.83 8.62
C TYR A 30 -4.20 -7.58 7.51
N GLU A 31 -4.47 -8.88 7.71
CA GLU A 31 -5.21 -9.71 6.74
C GLU A 31 -6.64 -9.21 6.55
N ALA A 32 -7.34 -8.86 7.64
CA ALA A 32 -8.70 -8.34 7.59
C ALA A 32 -8.78 -7.01 6.81
N VAL A 33 -7.88 -6.07 7.12
CA VAL A 33 -7.82 -4.77 6.41
C VAL A 33 -7.46 -4.97 4.94
N THR A 34 -6.48 -5.84 4.66
CA THR A 34 -6.07 -6.16 3.29
C THR A 34 -7.22 -6.75 2.49
N PHE A 35 -7.99 -7.67 3.09
CA PHE A 35 -9.16 -8.26 2.46
C PHE A 35 -10.22 -7.20 2.13
N LEU A 36 -10.59 -6.36 3.08
CA LEU A 36 -11.60 -5.32 2.88
C LEU A 36 -11.16 -4.31 1.81
N ALA A 37 -9.91 -3.84 1.88
CA ALA A 37 -9.37 -2.88 0.93
C ALA A 37 -9.35 -3.46 -0.50
N LYS A 38 -8.84 -4.69 -0.69
CA LYS A 38 -8.82 -5.34 -2.01
C LYS A 38 -10.21 -5.52 -2.60
N ASN A 39 -11.20 -5.90 -1.79
CA ASN A 39 -12.58 -6.06 -2.24
C ASN A 39 -13.28 -4.73 -2.56
N SER A 40 -12.79 -3.61 -2.03
CA SER A 40 -13.32 -2.27 -2.33
C SER A 40 -12.78 -1.68 -3.65
N VAL A 41 -11.75 -2.30 -4.26
CA VAL A 41 -11.13 -1.79 -5.50
C VAL A 41 -12.08 -1.99 -6.68
N VAL A 42 -12.52 -0.88 -7.27
CA VAL A 42 -13.38 -0.86 -8.47
C VAL A 42 -12.59 -0.68 -9.78
N GLY A 43 -11.32 -0.28 -9.71
CA GLY A 43 -10.49 0.03 -10.87
C GLY A 43 -9.03 0.27 -10.49
N VAL A 44 -8.12 0.15 -11.46
CA VAL A 44 -6.69 0.50 -11.31
C VAL A 44 -6.37 1.62 -12.28
N ILE A 45 -5.82 2.72 -11.75
CA ILE A 45 -5.44 3.90 -12.52
C ILE A 45 -3.91 3.94 -12.61
N PRO A 46 -3.31 3.95 -13.81
CA PRO A 46 -1.86 4.08 -13.98
C PRO A 46 -1.38 5.43 -13.44
N THR A 47 -0.36 5.41 -12.57
CA THR A 47 0.20 6.64 -11.96
C THR A 47 1.29 7.28 -12.82
N GLY A 48 1.78 6.58 -13.85
CA GLY A 48 2.95 7.01 -14.63
C GLY A 48 4.27 6.97 -13.85
N LYS A 49 4.27 6.37 -12.64
CA LYS A 49 5.45 6.22 -11.79
C LYS A 49 5.95 4.78 -11.81
N SER A 50 7.26 4.63 -11.85
CA SER A 50 7.93 3.33 -11.68
C SER A 50 7.93 2.90 -10.22
N GLN A 51 8.12 1.60 -9.99
CA GLN A 51 8.33 1.07 -8.63
C GLN A 51 9.57 1.68 -7.96
N ALA A 52 10.60 2.03 -8.76
CA ALA A 52 11.82 2.65 -8.26
C ALA A 52 11.56 4.04 -7.66
N GLU A 53 10.79 4.90 -8.36
CA GLU A 53 10.40 6.22 -7.87
C GLU A 53 9.55 6.14 -6.59
N LEU A 54 8.67 5.13 -6.51
CA LEU A 54 7.89 4.90 -5.30
C LEU A 54 8.78 4.47 -4.13
N ASN A 55 9.72 3.55 -4.36
CA ASN A 55 10.65 3.09 -3.32
C ASN A 55 11.54 4.23 -2.82
N GLU A 56 12.00 5.11 -3.73
CA GLU A 56 12.75 6.31 -3.38
C GLU A 56 11.92 7.24 -2.47
N PHE A 57 10.66 7.50 -2.83
CA PHE A 57 9.74 8.29 -2.00
C PHE A 57 9.55 7.68 -0.60
N LEU A 58 9.40 6.36 -0.51
CA LEU A 58 9.23 5.64 0.75
C LEU A 58 10.53 5.48 1.55
N GLY A 59 11.67 5.94 1.02
CA GLY A 59 12.97 5.77 1.66
C GLY A 59 13.46 4.32 1.71
N TYR A 60 12.88 3.42 0.91
CA TYR A 60 13.28 2.02 0.85
C TYR A 60 14.58 1.88 0.05
N ARG A 61 15.71 1.71 0.75
CA ARG A 61 17.01 1.36 0.16
C ARG A 61 17.17 -0.15 0.29
N GLY A 62 16.97 -0.87 -0.82
CA GLY A 62 17.20 -2.31 -0.90
C GLY A 62 18.64 -2.69 -0.58
#